data_AF-A0A1C4YXZ0-F1
#
_entry.id   AF-A0A1C4YXZ0-F1
#
_cell.length_a   1.000
_cell.length_b   1.000
_cell.length_c   1.000
_cell.angle_alpha   90.00
_cell.angle_beta   90.00
_cell.angle_gamma   90.00
#
_symmetry.space_group_name_H-M   'P 1'
#
loop_
_entity.id
_entity.type
_entity.pdbx_description
1 polymer ?
#
loop_
_entity_poly.entity_id
_entity_poly.type
_entity_poly.pdbx_seq_one_letter_code
_entity_poly.pdbx_strand_id
1 'polypeptide(L)'
;MATLILSRPPHDSALLRRIRVTVDGRQVAGLRPGRSASVSVESGQHVVQASLDWTRSEALTVRVGDEETVALEVSCPVRAYWQTWTAPLRALDIRRV
;
A
#
# COMPACT_ATOMS: atom_id res chain seq x y z
N MET A 1 -4.37 -20.60 3.01
CA MET A 1 -4.24 -19.33 2.25
C MET A 1 -4.41 -18.17 3.22
N ALA A 2 -3.53 -17.19 3.16
CA ALA A 2 -3.59 -16.00 4.00
C ALA A 2 -4.34 -14.86 3.29
N THR A 3 -4.84 -13.90 4.07
CA THR A 3 -5.59 -12.74 3.52
C THR A 3 -4.92 -11.42 3.90
N LEU A 4 -4.53 -10.64 2.89
CA LEU A 4 -4.10 -9.27 3.05
C LEU A 4 -5.29 -8.33 2.82
N ILE A 5 -5.68 -7.57 3.84
CA ILE A 5 -6.70 -6.52 3.73
C ILE A 5 -5.96 -5.20 3.51
N LEU A 6 -5.99 -4.71 2.28
CA LEU A 6 -5.39 -3.43 1.91
C LEU A 6 -6.46 -2.36 2.02
N SER A 7 -6.27 -1.33 2.85
CA SER A 7 -7.19 -0.20 3.00
C SER A 7 -6.52 1.12 2.65
N ARG A 8 -7.31 2.04 2.09
CA ARG A 8 -6.89 3.43 1.90
C ARG A 8 -7.85 4.36 2.65
N PRO A 9 -7.36 5.23 3.54
CA PRO A 9 -8.21 6.15 4.27
C PRO A 9 -8.89 7.15 3.31
N PRO A 10 -10.08 7.67 3.67
CA PRO A 10 -10.83 8.61 2.84
C PRO A 10 -10.19 10.01 2.80
N HIS A 11 -9.45 10.40 3.84
CA HIS A 11 -8.78 11.70 3.94
C HIS A 11 -7.34 11.64 3.44
N ASP A 12 -7.19 11.41 2.15
CA ASP A 12 -5.90 11.30 1.47
C ASP A 12 -5.75 12.45 0.48
N SER A 13 -4.56 13.04 0.38
CA SER A 13 -4.28 14.19 -0.49
C SER A 13 -4.39 13.89 -1.99
N ALA A 14 -4.32 12.62 -2.37
CA ALA A 14 -4.39 12.16 -3.74
C ALA A 14 -5.79 11.64 -4.11
N LEU A 15 -6.85 12.38 -3.74
CA LEU A 15 -8.25 11.94 -3.88
C LEU A 15 -8.62 11.47 -5.31
N LEU A 16 -8.09 12.14 -6.33
CA LEU A 16 -8.39 11.85 -7.73
C LEU A 16 -7.54 10.72 -8.32
N ARG A 17 -6.53 10.23 -7.60
CA ARG A 17 -5.51 9.31 -8.12
C ARG A 17 -5.63 7.94 -7.46
N ARG A 18 -5.34 6.89 -8.22
CA ARG A 18 -5.40 5.50 -7.76
C ARG A 18 -4.02 5.07 -7.26
N ILE A 19 -3.92 4.65 -6.00
CA ILE A 19 -2.67 4.08 -5.47
C ILE A 19 -2.59 2.63 -5.91
N ARG A 20 -1.54 2.27 -6.63
CA ARG A 20 -1.23 0.89 -7.02
C ARG A 20 -0.52 0.19 -5.88
N VAL A 21 -1.01 -0.98 -5.50
CA VAL A 21 -0.35 -1.83 -4.50
C VAL A 21 0.20 -3.06 -5.20
N THR A 22 1.48 -3.33 -4.96
CA THR A 22 2.21 -4.49 -5.45
C THR A 22 2.61 -5.38 -4.28
N VAL A 23 2.47 -6.68 -4.46
CA VAL A 23 2.98 -7.71 -3.54
C VAL A 23 4.02 -8.52 -4.31
N ASP A 24 5.24 -8.61 -3.79
CA ASP A 24 6.38 -9.28 -4.42
C ASP A 24 6.64 -8.81 -5.86
N GLY A 25 6.43 -7.51 -6.10
CA GLY A 25 6.58 -6.88 -7.42
C GLY A 25 5.40 -7.09 -8.37
N ARG A 26 4.39 -7.90 -8.01
CA ARG A 26 3.17 -8.09 -8.81
C ARG A 26 2.07 -7.15 -8.35
N GLN A 27 1.47 -6.40 -9.27
CA GLN A 27 0.33 -5.54 -8.94
C GLN A 27 -0.88 -6.38 -8.56
N VAL A 28 -1.36 -6.21 -7.32
CA VAL A 28 -2.53 -6.94 -6.79
C VAL A 28 -3.77 -6.07 -6.68
N ALA A 29 -3.60 -4.75 -6.50
CA ALA A 29 -4.73 -3.86 -6.29
C ALA A 29 -4.47 -2.42 -6.76
N GLY A 30 -5.55 -1.69 -7.02
CA GLY A 30 -5.55 -0.25 -7.23
C GLY A 30 -6.59 0.42 -6.32
N LEU A 31 -6.15 1.05 -5.24
CA LEU A 31 -7.00 1.63 -4.22
C LEU A 31 -7.39 3.08 -4.53
N ARG A 32 -8.70 3.33 -4.58
CA ARG A 32 -9.29 4.68 -4.54
C ARG A 32 -9.45 5.13 -3.08
N PRO A 33 -9.57 6.43 -2.79
CA PRO A 33 -9.77 6.91 -1.42
C PRO A 33 -10.99 6.25 -0.76
N GLY A 34 -10.85 5.85 0.50
CA GLY A 34 -11.91 5.19 1.26
C GLY A 34 -12.26 3.78 0.78
N ARG A 35 -11.46 3.18 -0.11
CA ARG A 35 -11.69 1.81 -0.58
C ARG A 35 -10.68 0.86 0.04
N SER A 36 -11.14 -0.35 0.25
CA SER A 36 -10.34 -1.51 0.62
C SER A 36 -10.35 -2.55 -0.50
N ALA A 37 -9.33 -3.41 -0.49
CA ALA A 37 -9.23 -4.59 -1.33
C ALA A 37 -8.67 -5.74 -0.50
N SER A 38 -9.27 -6.92 -0.65
CA SER A 38 -8.77 -8.15 -0.03
C SER A 38 -7.99 -8.94 -1.08
N VAL A 39 -6.79 -9.37 -0.72
CA VAL A 39 -5.90 -10.13 -1.60
C VAL A 39 -5.50 -11.41 -0.89
N SER A 40 -5.75 -12.55 -1.52
CA SER A 40 -5.27 -13.83 -1.02
C SER A 40 -3.81 -14.02 -1.40
N VAL A 41 -2.98 -14.32 -0.41
CA VAL A 41 -1.55 -14.61 -0.59
C VAL A 41 -1.21 -15.96 0.03
N GLU A 42 -0.09 -16.53 -0.38
CA GLU A 42 0.47 -17.71 0.28
C GLU A 42 0.93 -17.35 1.70
N SER A 43 1.12 -18.35 2.54
CA SER A 43 1.77 -18.12 3.84
C SER A 43 3.27 -17.94 3.60
N GLY A 44 3.85 -16.96 4.30
CA GLY A 44 5.26 -16.63 4.11
C GLY A 44 5.57 -15.17 4.29
N GLN A 45 6.74 -14.78 3.78
CA GLN A 45 7.20 -13.41 3.78
C GLN A 45 6.87 -12.76 2.45
N HIS A 46 6.15 -11.65 2.50
CA HIS A 46 5.75 -10.88 1.33
C HIS A 46 6.24 -9.44 1.43
N VAL A 47 6.65 -8.89 0.31
CA VAL A 47 7.07 -7.50 0.19
C VAL A 47 5.93 -6.70 -0.41
N VAL A 48 5.31 -5.84 0.39
CA VAL A 48 4.21 -4.97 -0.02
C VAL A 48 4.74 -3.57 -0.29
N GLN A 49 4.41 -3.03 -1.46
CA GLN A 49 4.77 -1.67 -1.83
C GLN A 49 3.60 -0.95 -2.47
N ALA A 50 3.44 0.32 -2.15
CA ALA A 50 2.48 1.22 -2.77
C ALA A 50 3.18 2.15 -3.75
N SER A 51 2.51 2.48 -4.85
CA SER A 51 3.02 3.37 -5.89
C SER A 51 1.94 4.25 -6.50
N LEU A 52 2.37 5.42 -6.94
CA LEU A 52 1.66 6.40 -7.74
C LEU A 52 2.52 6.72 -8.97
N ASP A 53 1.96 7.46 -9.92
CA ASP A 53 2.63 7.73 -11.20
C ASP A 53 3.98 8.45 -11.06
N TRP A 54 4.21 9.14 -9.94
CA TRP A 54 5.43 9.91 -9.67
C TRP A 54 6.12 9.58 -8.34
N THR A 55 5.62 8.64 -7.54
CA THR A 55 6.20 8.33 -6.21
C THR A 55 5.89 6.90 -5.78
N ARG A 56 6.74 6.34 -4.91
CA ARG A 56 6.53 5.02 -4.29
C ARG A 56 6.74 5.06 -2.78
N SER A 57 6.13 4.12 -2.08
CA SER A 57 6.35 3.91 -0.65
C SER A 57 7.62 3.13 -0.41
N GLU A 58 8.06 3.14 0.84
CA GLU A 58 9.01 2.15 1.32
C GLU A 58 8.39 0.74 1.20
N ALA A 59 9.25 -0.26 0.98
CA ALA A 59 8.84 -1.64 0.86
C ALA A 59 8.58 -2.21 2.26
N LEU A 60 7.33 -2.54 2.56
CA LEU A 60 6.93 -3.13 3.82
C LEU A 60 7.01 -4.64 3.73
N THR A 61 7.93 -5.24 4.48
CA THR A 61 8.01 -6.69 4.59
C THR A 61 7.01 -7.17 5.64
N VAL A 62 6.06 -7.99 5.22
CA VAL A 62 5.01 -8.54 6.06
C VAL A 62 5.17 -10.06 6.07
N ARG A 63 5.28 -10.64 7.26
CA ARG A 63 5.20 -12.10 7.44
C ARG A 63 3.75 -12.44 7.79
N VAL A 64 3.16 -13.35 7.01
CA VAL A 64 1.78 -13.81 7.18
C VAL A 64 1.79 -15.31 7.37
N GLY A 65 1.21 -15.78 8.47
CA GLY A 65 1.02 -17.21 8.76
C GLY A 65 -0.11 -17.84 7.96
N ASP A 66 -0.24 -19.17 8.07
CA ASP A 66 -1.37 -19.88 7.49
C ASP A 66 -2.70 -19.38 8.09
N GLU A 67 -3.65 -19.05 7.21
CA GLU A 67 -4.97 -18.51 7.56
C GLU A 67 -4.94 -17.18 8.33
N GLU A 68 -3.77 -16.54 8.42
CA GLU A 68 -3.64 -15.23 9.06
C GLU A 68 -4.22 -14.14 8.15
N THR A 69 -4.91 -13.19 8.77
CA THR A 69 -5.40 -11.98 8.12
C THR A 69 -4.57 -10.80 8.58
N VAL A 70 -3.91 -10.10 7.66
CA VAL A 70 -3.14 -8.89 7.97
C VAL A 70 -3.78 -7.68 7.30
N ALA A 71 -4.12 -6.67 8.10
CA ALA A 71 -4.60 -5.40 7.60
C ALA A 71 -3.42 -4.46 7.35
N LEU A 72 -3.38 -3.85 6.17
CA LEU A 72 -2.39 -2.87 5.76
C LEU A 72 -3.13 -1.61 5.31
N GLU A 73 -2.76 -0.49 5.91
CA GLU A 73 -3.26 0.81 5.51
C GLU A 73 -2.20 1.53 4.67
N VAL A 74 -2.64 2.07 3.54
CA VAL A 74 -1.81 2.82 2.60
C VAL A 74 -2.35 4.24 2.50
N SER A 75 -1.51 5.25 2.76
CA SER A 75 -1.90 6.65 2.70
C SER A 75 -0.89 7.52 1.97
N CYS A 76 -1.38 8.53 1.24
CA CYS A 76 -0.57 9.56 0.60
C CYS A 76 -0.75 10.89 1.34
N PRO A 77 0.17 11.26 2.26
CA PRO A 77 0.10 12.55 2.93
C PRO A 77 0.26 13.70 1.93
N VAL A 78 -0.32 14.88 2.20
CA VAL A 78 -0.17 16.09 1.35
C VAL A 78 1.30 16.44 1.13
N ARG A 79 2.15 16.13 2.12
CA ARG A 79 3.61 16.29 2.04
C ARG A 79 4.24 15.50 0.90
N ALA A 80 3.63 14.41 0.45
CA ALA A 80 4.09 13.60 -0.67
C ALA A 80 4.27 14.42 -1.94
N TYR A 81 3.41 15.39 -2.21
CA TYR A 81 3.50 16.26 -3.39
C TYR A 81 4.77 17.13 -3.36
N TRP A 82 5.17 17.61 -2.18
CA TRP A 82 6.41 18.36 -1.99
C TRP A 82 7.65 17.45 -1.90
N GLN A 83 7.55 16.35 -1.16
CA GLN A 83 8.64 15.38 -0.98
C GLN A 83 8.97 14.58 -2.24
N THR A 84 8.07 14.50 -3.23
CA THR A 84 8.39 13.87 -4.53
C THR A 84 9.62 14.52 -5.19
N TRP A 85 9.83 15.83 -4.99
CA TRP A 85 10.95 16.55 -5.59
C TRP A 85 12.31 16.23 -4.92
N THR A 86 12.32 15.77 -3.66
CA THR A 86 13.56 15.55 -2.89
C THR A 86 13.77 14.11 -2.41
N ALA A 87 12.69 13.33 -2.27
CA ALA A 87 12.69 11.95 -1.78
C ALA A 87 11.44 11.17 -2.27
N PRO A 88 11.30 10.88 -3.58
CA PRO A 88 10.13 10.19 -4.17
C PRO A 88 9.95 8.73 -3.71
N LEU A 89 10.85 8.22 -2.86
CA LEU A 89 10.85 6.86 -2.32
C LEU A 89 10.21 6.75 -0.92
N ARG A 90 9.89 7.89 -0.29
CA ARG A 90 9.40 7.97 1.10
C ARG A 90 8.12 8.78 1.25
N ALA A 91 7.54 9.20 0.12
CA ALA A 91 6.40 10.12 0.13
C ALA A 91 5.07 9.40 0.39
N LEU A 92 5.01 8.08 0.25
CA LEU A 92 3.82 7.26 0.53
C LEU A 92 4.04 6.46 1.82
N ASP A 93 3.05 6.51 2.72
CA ASP A 93 3.06 5.76 3.98
C ASP A 93 2.31 4.44 3.80
N ILE A 94 2.93 3.36 4.29
CA ILE A 94 2.32 2.04 4.40
C ILE A 94 2.54 1.53 5.83
N ARG A 95 1.46 1.13 6.50
CA ARG A 95 1.52 0.66 7.89
C ARG A 95 0.61 -0.54 8.10
N ARG A 96 1.01 -1.43 9.02
CA ARG A 96 0.16 -2.52 9.52
C ARG A 96 -0.85 -1.95 10.51
N VAL A 97 -2.11 -2.39 10.40
CA VAL A 97 -3.22 -2.08 11.31
C VAL A 97 -3.63 -3.33 12.07
#